data_AF-A0A8J5CPV5-F1
#
_entry.id   AF-A0A8J5CPV5-F1
#
_cell.length_a   1.000
_cell.length_b   1.000
_cell.length_c   1.000
_cell.angle_alpha   90.00
_cell.angle_beta   90.00
_cell.angle_gamma   90.00
#
_symmetry.space_group_name_H-M   'P 1'
#
loop_
_entity.id
_entity.type
_entity.pdbx_description
1 polymer ?
#
loop_
_entity_poly.entity_id
_entity_poly.type
_entity_poly.pdbx_seq_one_letter_code
_entity_poly.pdbx_strand_id
1 'polypeptide(L)'
;MNEEEEEEEEEEEEEEEEEEEEEEEEEEEPTEEDNKVVTKEPLQHRRDVAGLCVTYKILKQGAPHLAILRQPCATPHPYSTRDAHKRDQQLIVPFARTATFFRSFLPRYSRLWNRVVRQTDMHQAATFHIFKCAVNAWLMPSRHN
;
A
#
# COMPACT_ATOMS: atom_id res chain seq x y z
N MET A 1 21.97 40.16 7.05
CA MET A 1 21.18 39.13 7.74
C MET A 1 20.26 39.92 8.61
N ASN A 2 19.08 40.14 8.06
CA ASN A 2 18.06 41.02 8.61
C ASN A 2 17.28 40.22 9.65
N GLU A 3 17.01 40.84 10.79
CA GLU A 3 16.19 40.25 11.87
C GLU A 3 14.77 39.91 11.37
N GLU A 4 14.29 40.56 10.31
CA GLU A 4 13.00 40.28 9.65
C GLU A 4 12.98 38.94 8.87
N GLU A 5 14.12 38.40 8.45
CA GLU A 5 14.16 37.07 7.77
C GLU A 5 14.16 35.91 8.78
N GLU A 6 14.57 36.13 10.03
CA GLU A 6 14.53 35.09 11.07
C GLU A 6 13.12 34.94 11.66
N GLU A 7 12.34 36.03 11.78
CA GLU A 7 10.95 35.95 12.27
C GLU A 7 10.01 35.24 11.27
N GLU A 8 10.23 35.36 9.95
CA GLU A 8 9.42 34.65 8.95
C GLU A 8 9.71 33.13 8.93
N GLU A 9 10.95 32.69 9.22
CA GLU A 9 11.28 31.25 9.30
C GLU A 9 10.70 30.58 10.54
N GLU A 10 10.58 31.29 11.67
CA GLU A 10 9.97 30.74 12.89
C GLU A 10 8.44 30.59 12.78
N GLU A 11 7.74 31.48 12.05
CA GLU A 11 6.29 31.36 11.81
C GLU A 11 5.94 30.18 10.87
N GLU A 12 6.79 29.84 9.89
CA GLU A 12 6.56 28.69 8.99
C GLU A 12 6.75 27.33 9.71
N GLU A 13 7.67 27.23 10.68
CA GLU A 13 7.88 25.99 11.45
C GLU A 13 6.73 25.70 12.44
N GLU A 14 6.09 26.73 13.02
CA GLU A 14 4.94 26.52 13.92
C GLU A 14 3.67 26.08 13.16
N GLU A 15 3.44 26.55 11.92
CA GLU A 15 2.28 26.10 11.12
C GLU A 15 2.40 24.63 10.67
N GLU A 16 3.61 24.13 10.39
CA GLU A 16 3.81 22.72 10.02
C GLU A 16 3.59 21.75 11.21
N GLU A 17 3.92 22.14 12.45
CA GLU A 17 3.67 21.30 13.63
C GLU A 17 2.17 21.20 13.99
N GLU A 18 1.38 22.28 13.81
CA GLU A 18 -0.08 22.24 14.06
C GLU A 18 -0.83 21.36 13.03
N GLU A 19 -0.41 21.32 11.77
CA GLU A 19 -1.03 20.43 10.76
C GLU A 19 -0.74 18.94 11.03
N GLU A 20 0.43 18.59 11.59
CA GLU A 20 0.75 17.20 11.95
C GLU A 20 -0.07 16.72 13.17
N GLU A 21 -0.38 17.58 14.15
CA GLU A 21 -1.22 17.23 15.30
C GLU A 21 -2.71 17.03 14.92
N GLU A 22 -3.25 17.82 13.98
CA GLU A 22 -4.64 17.65 13.51
C GLU A 22 -4.84 16.34 12.70
N GLU A 23 -3.83 15.86 11.97
CA GLU A 23 -3.93 14.56 11.27
C GLU A 23 -3.89 13.35 12.24
N GLU A 24 -3.33 13.48 13.45
CA GLU A 24 -3.32 12.39 14.45
C GLU A 24 -4.64 12.28 15.24
N GLU A 25 -5.42 13.35 15.41
CA GLU A 25 -6.66 13.32 16.20
C GLU A 25 -7.90 12.75 15.46
N GLU A 26 -7.89 12.65 14.11
CA GLU A 26 -9.03 12.08 13.37
C GLU A 26 -9.16 10.54 13.45
N GLU A 27 -8.29 9.81 14.17
CA GLU A 27 -8.37 8.34 14.27
C GLU A 27 -9.16 7.75 15.46
N GLU A 28 -9.77 8.52 16.37
CA GLU A 28 -10.55 7.93 17.49
C GLU A 28 -11.97 8.49 17.72
N GLU A 29 -12.95 7.95 16.98
CA GLU A 29 -14.29 7.71 17.55
C GLU A 29 -14.72 6.24 17.36
N PRO A 30 -14.82 5.43 18.44
CA PRO A 30 -15.31 4.06 18.35
C PRO A 30 -16.84 4.07 18.31
N THR A 31 -17.40 3.82 17.12
CA THR A 31 -18.84 3.54 16.98
C THR A 31 -19.20 2.14 17.50
N GLU A 32 -20.19 2.07 18.38
CA GLU A 32 -20.66 0.88 19.12
C GLU A 32 -21.35 -0.19 18.22
N GLU A 33 -20.64 -0.78 17.25
CA GLU A 33 -21.09 -1.97 16.52
C GLU A 33 -20.13 -3.17 16.66
N ASP A 34 -19.52 -3.33 17.84
CA ASP A 34 -18.70 -4.50 18.18
C ASP A 34 -19.56 -5.71 18.60
N ASN A 35 -20.29 -6.26 17.64
CA ASN A 35 -20.64 -7.67 17.66
C ASN A 35 -20.28 -8.35 16.34
N LYS A 36 -19.19 -7.89 15.72
CA LYS A 36 -18.51 -8.64 14.68
C LYS A 36 -17.78 -9.76 15.38
N VAL A 37 -18.26 -11.00 15.22
CA VAL A 37 -17.51 -12.20 15.57
C VAL A 37 -16.10 -12.02 15.02
N VAL A 38 -15.13 -11.71 15.89
CA VAL A 38 -13.72 -11.56 15.53
C VAL A 38 -13.24 -12.96 15.21
N THR A 39 -13.54 -13.42 14.00
CA THR A 39 -12.85 -14.55 13.42
C THR A 39 -11.40 -14.12 13.37
N LYS A 40 -10.57 -14.62 14.29
CA LYS A 40 -9.14 -14.33 14.32
C LYS A 40 -8.58 -14.76 12.98
N GLU A 41 -8.42 -13.80 12.07
CA GLU A 41 -7.82 -14.06 10.77
C GLU A 41 -6.43 -14.64 11.02
N PRO A 42 -6.00 -15.66 10.25
CA PRO A 42 -4.66 -16.21 10.39
C PRO A 42 -3.61 -15.09 10.34
N LEU A 43 -2.57 -15.18 11.17
CA LEU A 43 -1.48 -14.19 11.17
C LEU A 43 -0.92 -13.92 9.75
N GLN A 44 -0.90 -14.97 8.93
CA GLN A 44 -0.44 -14.87 7.54
C GLN A 44 -1.37 -14.01 6.66
N HIS A 45 -2.69 -14.11 6.86
CA HIS A 45 -3.68 -13.28 6.16
C HIS A 45 -3.46 -11.81 6.47
N ARG A 46 -3.37 -11.45 7.75
CA ARG A 46 -3.10 -10.07 8.18
C ARG A 46 -1.79 -9.52 7.61
N ARG A 47 -0.74 -10.35 7.59
CA ARG A 47 0.55 -9.99 6.96
C ARG A 47 0.40 -9.76 5.46
N ASP A 48 -0.36 -10.59 4.77
CA ASP A 48 -0.56 -10.48 3.33
C ASP A 48 -1.38 -9.23 2.97
N VAL A 49 -2.43 -8.92 3.74
CA VAL A 49 -3.19 -7.66 3.62
C VAL A 49 -2.29 -6.45 3.85
N ALA A 50 -1.54 -6.44 4.95
CA ALA A 50 -0.63 -5.33 5.29
C ALA A 50 0.46 -5.12 4.22
N GLY A 51 1.08 -6.21 3.73
CA GLY A 51 2.10 -6.13 2.69
C GLY A 51 1.56 -5.60 1.35
N LEU A 52 0.34 -5.98 0.97
CA LEU A 52 -0.34 -5.41 -0.20
C LEU A 52 -0.70 -3.94 0.01
N CYS A 53 -1.13 -3.55 1.20
CA CYS A 53 -1.41 -2.16 1.55
C CYS A 53 -0.15 -1.29 1.43
N VAL A 54 0.98 -1.75 1.98
CA VAL A 54 2.28 -1.07 1.83
C VAL A 54 2.65 -0.93 0.35
N THR A 55 2.46 -2.01 -0.44
CA THR A 55 2.73 -1.98 -1.89
C THR A 55 1.83 -0.96 -2.61
N TYR A 56 0.55 -0.86 -2.24
CA TYR A 56 -0.36 0.15 -2.77
C TYR A 56 0.10 1.56 -2.41
N LYS A 57 0.46 1.84 -1.15
CA LYS A 57 0.96 3.16 -0.72
C LYS A 57 2.19 3.60 -1.53
N ILE A 58 3.15 2.68 -1.72
CA ILE A 58 4.37 2.91 -2.52
C ILE A 58 4.06 3.30 -3.97
N LEU A 59 3.08 2.63 -4.58
CA LEU A 59 2.81 2.75 -6.02
C LEU A 59 1.79 3.84 -6.37
N LYS A 60 0.77 4.02 -5.52
CA LYS A 60 -0.36 4.92 -5.79
C LYS A 60 -0.28 6.24 -5.03
N GLN A 61 0.16 6.20 -3.77
CA GLN A 61 0.28 7.40 -2.95
C GLN A 61 1.69 8.01 -2.98
N GLY A 62 2.69 7.25 -3.45
CA GLY A 62 4.05 7.77 -3.58
C GLY A 62 4.75 8.05 -2.25
N ALA A 63 4.36 7.35 -1.17
CA ALA A 63 4.88 7.54 0.19
C ALA A 63 6.42 7.62 0.23
N PRO A 64 7.02 8.78 0.56
CA PRO A 64 8.46 9.01 0.43
C PRO A 64 9.27 8.14 1.40
N HIS A 65 8.78 7.94 2.62
CA HIS A 65 9.41 7.07 3.63
C HIS A 65 9.47 5.59 3.20
N LEU A 66 8.69 5.17 2.20
CA LEU A 66 8.71 3.81 1.64
C LEU A 66 9.45 3.73 0.30
N ALA A 67 10.09 4.80 -0.16
CA ALA A 67 10.75 4.84 -1.47
C ALA A 67 11.82 3.74 -1.64
N ILE A 68 12.50 3.35 -0.57
CA ILE A 68 13.50 2.26 -0.58
C ILE A 68 12.89 0.89 -0.98
N LEU A 69 11.59 0.70 -0.76
CA LEU A 69 10.88 -0.53 -1.11
C LEU A 69 10.28 -0.48 -2.52
N ARG A 70 10.31 0.68 -3.19
CA ARG A 70 9.72 0.86 -4.52
C ARG A 70 10.37 -0.09 -5.53
N GLN A 71 9.52 -0.85 -6.20
CA GLN A 71 9.93 -1.72 -7.29
C GLN A 71 9.54 -1.09 -8.62
N PRO A 72 10.39 -1.20 -9.65
CA PRO A 72 10.03 -0.73 -10.98
C PRO A 72 8.85 -1.54 -11.53
N CYS A 73 7.95 -0.85 -12.22
CA CYS A 73 6.91 -1.49 -13.01
C CYS A 73 7.54 -2.19 -14.23
N ALA A 74 6.89 -3.23 -14.72
CA ALA A 74 7.28 -3.92 -15.93
C ALA A 74 7.20 -2.95 -17.12
N THR A 75 8.18 -3.05 -18.02
CA THR A 75 8.23 -2.20 -19.21
C THR A 75 6.98 -2.40 -20.06
N PRO A 76 6.33 -1.32 -20.52
CA PRO A 76 5.17 -1.42 -21.37
C PRO A 76 5.50 -2.20 -22.63
N HIS A 77 4.58 -3.08 -23.02
CA HIS A 77 4.81 -3.92 -24.18
C HIS A 77 4.67 -3.06 -25.46
N PRO A 78 5.57 -3.22 -26.46
CA PRO A 78 5.51 -2.44 -27.69
C PRO A 78 4.26 -2.72 -28.52
N TYR A 79 3.55 -3.83 -28.23
CA TYR A 79 2.34 -4.23 -28.91
C TYR A 79 1.14 -4.16 -27.95
N SER A 80 0.14 -3.39 -28.35
CA SER A 80 -1.15 -3.33 -27.66
C SER A 80 -1.88 -4.67 -27.83
N THR A 81 -1.79 -5.51 -26.81
CA THR A 81 -2.61 -6.71 -26.66
C THR A 81 -3.75 -6.42 -25.67
N ARG A 82 -4.83 -7.20 -25.69
CA ARG A 82 -6.02 -6.98 -24.85
C ARG A 82 -5.69 -6.74 -23.36
N ASP A 83 -4.62 -7.35 -22.86
CA ASP A 83 -4.19 -7.28 -21.45
C ASP A 83 -2.91 -6.44 -21.24
N ALA A 84 -2.50 -5.63 -22.23
CA ALA A 84 -1.30 -4.80 -22.14
C ALA A 84 -1.35 -3.84 -20.94
N HIS A 85 -2.49 -3.16 -20.75
CA HIS A 85 -2.71 -2.25 -19.63
C HIS A 85 -2.51 -2.89 -18.25
N LYS A 86 -2.86 -4.18 -18.08
CA LYS A 86 -2.64 -4.93 -16.83
C LYS A 86 -1.18 -5.34 -16.64
N ARG A 87 -0.37 -5.39 -17.70
CA ARG A 87 1.07 -5.69 -17.59
C ARG A 87 1.86 -4.48 -17.14
N ASP A 88 1.47 -3.29 -17.57
CA ASP A 88 2.16 -2.04 -17.24
C ASP A 88 2.12 -1.71 -15.74
N GLN A 89 1.18 -2.32 -15.00
CA GLN A 89 1.01 -2.18 -13.56
C GLN A 89 1.58 -3.35 -12.75
N GLN A 90 2.18 -4.33 -13.43
CA GLN A 90 2.91 -5.41 -12.76
C GLN A 90 4.28 -4.91 -12.32
N LEU A 91 4.73 -5.37 -11.16
CA LEU A 91 6.07 -5.12 -10.66
C LEU A 91 7.06 -6.12 -11.21
N ILE A 92 8.28 -5.66 -11.47
CA ILE A 92 9.41 -6.56 -11.68
C ILE A 92 9.65 -7.29 -10.35
N VAL A 93 9.66 -8.62 -10.41
CA VAL A 93 9.95 -9.44 -9.22
C VAL A 93 11.46 -9.60 -9.13
N PRO A 94 12.10 -9.10 -8.05
CA PRO A 94 13.53 -9.29 -7.89
C PRO A 94 13.90 -10.76 -7.87
N PHE A 95 14.92 -11.11 -8.66
CA PHE A 95 15.49 -12.44 -8.68
C PHE A 95 16.71 -12.47 -7.77
N ALA A 96 16.72 -13.37 -6.79
CA ALA A 96 17.96 -13.77 -6.13
C ALA A 96 17.99 -15.28 -5.96
N ARG A 97 19.16 -15.82 -5.61
CA ARG A 97 19.37 -17.27 -5.45
C ARG A 97 19.39 -17.71 -3.99
N THR A 98 19.25 -16.79 -3.04
CA THR A 98 19.30 -17.11 -1.61
C THR A 98 17.89 -17.31 -1.04
N ALA A 99 17.71 -18.37 -0.26
CA ALA A 99 16.43 -18.67 0.39
C ALA A 99 15.97 -17.55 1.34
N THR A 100 16.93 -16.85 1.96
CA THR A 100 16.66 -15.67 2.80
C THR A 100 16.04 -14.53 2.02
N PHE A 101 16.53 -14.25 0.81
CA PHE A 101 15.98 -13.22 -0.05
C PHE A 101 14.57 -13.56 -0.53
N PHE A 102 14.26 -14.82 -0.86
CA PHE A 102 12.91 -15.21 -1.25
C PHE A 102 11.87 -15.08 -0.13
N ARG A 103 12.31 -15.04 1.13
CA ARG A 103 11.45 -14.77 2.29
C ARG A 103 11.37 -13.29 2.63
N SER A 104 12.19 -12.45 1.99
CA SER A 104 12.14 -11.00 2.18
C SER A 104 10.85 -10.40 1.60
N PHE A 105 10.53 -9.19 2.06
CA PHE A 105 9.32 -8.47 1.70
C PHE A 105 9.14 -8.37 0.17
N LEU A 106 10.17 -7.93 -0.56
CA LEU A 106 10.05 -7.53 -1.97
C LEU A 106 9.63 -8.70 -2.89
N PRO A 107 10.33 -9.84 -2.97
CA PRO A 107 9.97 -10.88 -3.94
C PRO A 107 8.60 -11.51 -3.63
N ARG A 108 8.21 -11.55 -2.35
CA ARG A 108 6.92 -12.07 -1.92
C ARG A 108 5.79 -11.15 -2.35
N TYR A 109 5.85 -9.87 -1.96
CA TYR A 109 4.75 -8.95 -2.19
C TYR A 109 4.69 -8.44 -3.63
N SER A 110 5.81 -8.38 -4.37
CA SER A 110 5.76 -8.14 -5.82
C SER A 110 4.99 -9.25 -6.55
N ARG A 111 5.18 -10.52 -6.18
CA ARG A 111 4.42 -11.62 -6.78
C ARG A 111 2.94 -11.58 -6.40
N LEU A 112 2.65 -11.25 -5.14
CA LEU A 112 1.28 -11.17 -4.66
C LEU A 112 0.53 -10.00 -5.31
N TRP A 113 1.17 -8.85 -5.43
CA TRP A 113 0.68 -7.69 -6.19
C TRP A 113 0.39 -8.06 -7.64
N ASN A 114 1.33 -8.72 -8.32
CA ASN A 114 1.12 -9.15 -9.70
C ASN A 114 -0.06 -10.13 -9.84
N ARG A 115 -0.37 -10.90 -8.80
CA ARG A 115 -1.57 -11.74 -8.77
C ARG A 115 -2.84 -10.89 -8.69
N VAL A 116 -2.86 -9.89 -7.80
CA VAL A 116 -3.97 -8.92 -7.67
C VAL A 116 -4.22 -8.25 -9.03
N VAL A 117 -3.20 -7.71 -9.67
CA VAL A 117 -3.32 -7.01 -10.97
C VAL A 117 -3.85 -7.93 -12.09
N ARG A 118 -3.44 -9.21 -12.09
CA ARG A 118 -3.88 -10.16 -13.13
C ARG A 118 -5.31 -10.65 -12.93
N GLN A 119 -5.72 -10.83 -11.67
CA GLN A 119 -6.98 -11.49 -11.35
C GLN A 119 -8.11 -10.50 -11.06
N THR A 120 -7.79 -9.26 -10.73
CA THR A 120 -8.73 -8.27 -10.21
C THR A 120 -8.39 -6.86 -10.70
N ASP A 121 -9.36 -5.96 -10.61
CA ASP A 121 -9.16 -4.54 -10.92
C ASP A 121 -8.99 -3.68 -9.65
N MET A 122 -8.79 -4.32 -8.50
CA MET A 122 -8.73 -3.66 -7.18
C MET A 122 -7.53 -2.72 -7.03
N HIS A 123 -6.47 -2.95 -7.79
CA HIS A 123 -5.31 -2.05 -7.87
C HIS A 123 -5.68 -0.65 -8.43
N GLN A 124 -6.87 -0.49 -9.04
CA GLN A 124 -7.42 0.79 -9.49
C GLN A 124 -8.38 1.42 -8.48
N ALA A 125 -8.48 0.85 -7.26
CA ALA A 125 -9.32 1.43 -6.21
C ALA A 125 -8.97 2.91 -5.99
N ALA A 126 -10.03 3.73 -5.92
CA ALA A 126 -9.92 5.18 -5.79
C ALA A 126 -9.31 5.62 -4.45
N THR A 127 -9.59 4.88 -3.38
CA THR A 127 -9.08 5.18 -2.03
C THR A 127 -8.36 3.97 -1.42
N PHE A 128 -7.46 4.26 -0.48
CA PHE A 128 -6.74 3.24 0.26
C PHE A 128 -7.68 2.33 1.08
N HIS A 129 -8.72 2.91 1.69
CA HIS A 129 -9.70 2.14 2.46
C HIS A 129 -10.41 1.10 1.58
N ILE A 130 -10.89 1.51 0.39
CA ILE A 130 -11.53 0.60 -0.57
C ILE A 130 -10.58 -0.52 -0.97
N PHE A 131 -9.31 -0.18 -1.24
CA PHE A 131 -8.29 -1.19 -1.54
C PHE A 131 -8.11 -2.19 -0.39
N LYS A 132 -7.94 -1.71 0.85
CA LYS A 132 -7.75 -2.54 2.06
C LYS A 132 -8.91 -3.50 2.25
N CYS A 133 -10.14 -3.00 2.23
CA CYS A 133 -11.35 -3.81 2.39
C CYS A 133 -11.50 -4.86 1.29
N ALA A 134 -11.25 -4.47 0.04
CA ALA A 134 -11.32 -5.37 -1.09
C ALA A 134 -10.26 -6.49 -0.96
N VAL A 135 -9.00 -6.15 -0.68
CA VAL A 135 -7.91 -7.13 -0.50
C VAL A 135 -8.22 -8.10 0.63
N ASN A 136 -8.77 -7.59 1.74
CA ASN A 136 -9.20 -8.43 2.85
C ASN A 136 -10.22 -9.48 2.37
N ALA A 137 -11.26 -9.05 1.65
CA ALA A 137 -12.28 -9.94 1.12
C ALA A 137 -11.73 -10.95 0.09
N TRP A 138 -10.79 -10.54 -0.76
CA TRP A 138 -10.20 -11.41 -1.79
C TRP A 138 -9.30 -12.50 -1.21
N LEU A 139 -8.59 -12.22 -0.11
CA LEU A 139 -7.73 -13.19 0.56
C LEU A 139 -8.51 -14.16 1.47
N MET A 140 -9.76 -13.84 1.82
CA MET A 140 -10.58 -14.75 2.60
C MET A 140 -10.85 -16.03 1.80
N PRO A 141 -10.59 -17.22 2.37
CA PRO A 141 -10.93 -18.45 1.71
C PRO A 141 -12.44 -18.48 1.47
N SER A 142 -12.86 -18.60 0.21
CA SER A 142 -14.24 -18.88 -0.14
C SER A 142 -14.69 -20.09 0.67
N ARG A 143 -15.62 -19.89 1.60
CA ARG A 143 -16.28 -20.99 2.31
C ARG A 143 -17.10 -21.75 1.26
N HIS A 144 -16.49 -22.73 0.61
CA HIS A 144 -17.23 -23.73 -0.14
C HIS A 144 -17.97 -24.59 0.88
N ASN A 145 -19.27 -24.35 1.00
CA ASN A 145 -20.24 -25.30 1.55
C ASN A 145 -20.68 -26.25 0.43
#